data_AF-A0A8H7QE27-F1
#
_entry.id   AF-A0A8H7QE27-F1
#
_cell.length_a   1.000
_cell.length_b   1.000
_cell.length_c   1.000
_cell.angle_alpha   90.00
_cell.angle_beta   90.00
_cell.angle_gamma   90.00
#
_symmetry.space_group_name_H-M   'P 1'
#
loop_
_entity.id
_entity.type
_entity.pdbx_description
1 polymer ?
#
loop_
_entity_poly.entity_id
_entity_poly.type
_entity_poly.pdbx_seq_one_letter_code
_entity_poly.pdbx_strand_id
1 'polypeptide(L)'
;MAVSNCPQCSKTFTSEHKLDAHRKEKHVDRAFATCYDNTELCLIRCNGHFRCLCDHSRSFETLSGFSKHVRNKNCKVIKAISFSHLLLHDTDSNEEGIFSEEEFEANHNVIIPKLHIPVPDFSAEDLTMMNKRDYNNAFLNACQAADWDNREKKRLLTIMDTYDLQPIALINDGDVEYNALTHEKNLHAFKNDRMKVYPLVPKQSAFEGAKTIQTAPISLHSAISTGPLYLRQHIMNCTYIELTNDMAMFLNQDWSIHKSMRYACSRALAGSILLNESTGKALLVNCVEVFGRRRTLDAHRESFRTKNGGSMCTSIPPEGAKYKNVYPTTIMDADGTKLVIGTKTFNALITSSLRLDGPFDPEVGPSVMSFDLKDSSKAKTTTIFVKESAWKEAAEIAQDNNAASIASYDLIYQLRQLRTRFHQQSTYFLCRASNETVDNLVTRPYTIYTLAEWDNGNDNADYRTASKLFQTVAINVIGGNPRLEKCTISSLCSELKVEGTAVHHIFQSISTQFSDDTTFITIIGNNSLNHELQKLANLLAPAITKANQSVKQAVLQAYAR
;
A
#
# COMPACT_ATOMS: atom_id res chain seq x y z
N MET A 1 -34.33 -41.75 14.81
CA MET A 1 -34.28 -41.12 13.47
C MET A 1 -33.10 -40.17 13.44
N ALA A 2 -32.41 -40.00 12.31
CA ALA A 2 -31.40 -38.95 12.19
C ALA A 2 -32.08 -37.57 12.23
N VAL A 3 -31.41 -36.58 12.83
CA VAL A 3 -31.96 -35.25 13.07
C VAL A 3 -30.98 -34.22 12.51
N SER A 4 -31.41 -33.48 11.49
CA SER A 4 -30.56 -32.56 10.73
C SER A 4 -30.83 -31.11 11.16
N ASN A 5 -29.81 -30.40 11.66
CA ASN A 5 -29.95 -29.01 12.09
C ASN A 5 -29.44 -28.04 11.01
N CYS A 6 -30.08 -26.88 10.85
CA CYS A 6 -29.61 -25.83 9.95
C CYS A 6 -28.55 -24.97 10.62
N PRO A 7 -27.31 -24.87 10.08
CA PRO A 7 -26.24 -24.10 10.71
C PRO A 7 -26.47 -22.58 10.69
N GLN A 8 -27.43 -22.08 9.89
CA GLN A 8 -27.70 -20.64 9.72
C GLN A 8 -28.82 -20.10 10.64
N CYS A 9 -29.65 -20.96 11.22
CA CYS A 9 -30.72 -20.54 12.13
C CYS A 9 -31.08 -21.55 13.23
N SER A 10 -30.26 -22.59 13.42
CA SER A 10 -30.41 -23.65 14.42
C SER A 10 -31.73 -24.44 14.38
N LYS A 11 -32.54 -24.30 13.31
CA LYS A 11 -33.80 -25.06 13.16
C LYS A 11 -33.55 -26.52 12.84
N THR A 12 -34.38 -27.38 13.40
CA THR A 12 -34.25 -28.83 13.41
C THR A 12 -35.20 -29.51 12.43
N PHE A 13 -34.70 -30.47 11.65
CA PHE A 13 -35.44 -31.14 10.58
C PHE A 13 -35.38 -32.67 10.72
N THR A 14 -36.48 -33.34 10.38
CA THR A 14 -36.62 -34.81 10.47
C THR A 14 -35.97 -35.57 9.31
N SER A 15 -35.37 -34.86 8.35
CA SER A 15 -34.61 -35.43 7.23
C SER A 15 -33.81 -34.34 6.51
N GLU A 16 -32.72 -34.73 5.87
CA GLU A 16 -31.83 -33.85 5.12
C GLU A 16 -32.54 -33.13 3.95
N HIS A 17 -33.39 -33.84 3.20
CA HIS A 17 -34.25 -33.24 2.18
C HIS A 17 -35.10 -32.06 2.70
N LYS A 18 -35.59 -32.13 3.95
CA LYS A 18 -36.34 -31.01 4.56
C LYS A 18 -35.41 -29.85 4.95
N LEU A 19 -34.19 -30.15 5.41
CA LEU A 19 -33.16 -29.15 5.67
C LEU A 19 -32.74 -28.41 4.38
N ASP A 20 -32.55 -29.11 3.26
CA ASP A 20 -32.17 -28.47 2.00
C ASP A 20 -33.30 -27.69 1.35
N ALA A 21 -34.55 -28.19 1.42
CA ALA A 21 -35.72 -27.39 1.04
C ALA A 21 -35.82 -26.10 1.89
N HIS A 22 -35.55 -26.20 3.20
CA HIS A 22 -35.50 -25.04 4.09
C HIS A 22 -34.36 -24.06 3.76
N ARG A 23 -33.12 -24.56 3.54
CA ARG A 23 -31.97 -23.73 3.11
C ARG A 23 -32.29 -22.96 1.83
N LYS A 24 -32.83 -23.66 0.82
CA LYS A 24 -33.23 -23.06 -0.46
C LYS A 24 -34.29 -21.97 -0.26
N GLU A 25 -35.33 -22.21 0.55
CA GLU A 25 -36.42 -21.24 0.75
C GLU A 25 -36.08 -20.05 1.67
N LYS A 26 -35.25 -20.25 2.70
CA LYS A 26 -35.03 -19.28 3.80
C LYS A 26 -33.64 -18.66 3.86
N HIS A 27 -32.63 -19.26 3.23
CA HIS A 27 -31.22 -18.83 3.34
C HIS A 27 -30.54 -18.53 1.99
N VAL A 28 -31.35 -18.39 0.93
CA VAL A 28 -30.92 -17.70 -0.29
C VAL A 28 -31.27 -16.23 -0.16
N ASP A 29 -30.24 -15.39 -0.14
CA ASP A 29 -30.35 -13.97 0.20
C ASP A 29 -30.27 -13.02 -1.02
N ARG A 30 -30.16 -13.57 -2.23
CA ARG A 30 -30.12 -12.81 -3.49
C ARG A 30 -31.12 -13.36 -4.50
N ALA A 31 -31.81 -12.46 -5.18
CA ALA A 31 -32.69 -12.75 -6.31
C ALA A 31 -32.36 -11.79 -7.46
N PHE A 32 -32.26 -12.31 -8.68
CA PHE A 32 -32.01 -11.51 -9.88
C PHE A 32 -33.34 -11.32 -10.61
N ALA A 33 -33.72 -10.06 -10.84
CA ALA A 33 -35.03 -9.67 -11.32
C ALA A 33 -34.91 -8.82 -12.59
N THR A 34 -35.48 -9.29 -13.69
CA THR A 34 -35.58 -8.52 -14.94
C THR A 34 -36.94 -7.81 -14.95
N CYS A 35 -36.94 -6.50 -15.18
CA CYS A 35 -38.15 -5.66 -15.21
C CYS A 35 -38.78 -5.58 -16.61
N TYR A 36 -39.98 -4.98 -16.72
CA TYR A 36 -40.72 -4.92 -17.99
C TYR A 36 -40.07 -4.01 -19.06
N ASP A 37 -39.30 -3.02 -18.63
CA ASP A 37 -38.39 -2.17 -19.41
C ASP A 37 -37.06 -2.87 -19.78
N ASN A 38 -36.84 -4.09 -19.28
CA ASN A 38 -35.59 -4.87 -19.31
C ASN A 38 -34.48 -4.34 -18.39
N THR A 39 -34.77 -3.48 -17.41
CA THR A 39 -33.81 -3.17 -16.34
C THR A 39 -33.59 -4.40 -15.46
N GLU A 40 -32.33 -4.77 -15.26
CA GLU A 40 -31.93 -5.92 -14.43
C GLU A 40 -31.52 -5.47 -13.03
N LEU A 41 -31.98 -6.20 -12.01
CA LEU A 41 -31.86 -5.79 -10.60
C LEU A 41 -31.45 -6.96 -9.71
N CYS A 42 -30.43 -6.74 -8.87
CA CYS A 42 -30.08 -7.66 -7.78
C CYS A 42 -30.85 -7.25 -6.52
N LEU A 43 -31.88 -8.02 -6.17
CA LEU A 43 -32.66 -7.84 -4.96
C LEU A 43 -32.02 -8.63 -3.82
N ILE A 44 -31.77 -7.97 -2.69
CA ILE A 44 -31.16 -8.58 -1.49
C ILE A 44 -32.25 -8.82 -0.44
N ARG A 45 -32.17 -9.95 0.27
CA ARG A 45 -33.04 -10.29 1.39
C ARG A 45 -32.65 -9.46 2.62
N CYS A 46 -33.53 -8.56 3.06
CA CYS A 46 -33.33 -7.75 4.27
C CYS A 46 -34.23 -8.25 5.40
N ASN A 47 -33.66 -8.45 6.60
CA ASN A 47 -34.37 -8.95 7.78
C ASN A 47 -35.22 -10.21 7.49
N GLY A 48 -34.64 -11.18 6.78
CA GLY A 48 -35.30 -12.43 6.39
C GLY A 48 -36.28 -12.34 5.20
N HIS A 49 -36.58 -11.15 4.69
CA HIS A 49 -37.59 -10.90 3.67
C HIS A 49 -37.01 -10.32 2.38
N PHE A 50 -37.53 -10.75 1.22
CA PHE A 50 -37.47 -9.94 0.00
C PHE A 50 -38.63 -8.92 0.01
N ARG A 51 -38.45 -7.76 -0.64
CA ARG A 51 -39.51 -6.76 -0.85
C ARG A 51 -39.73 -6.53 -2.35
N CYS A 52 -40.99 -6.30 -2.75
CA CYS A 52 -41.29 -5.92 -4.12
C CYS A 52 -41.04 -4.42 -4.36
N LEU A 53 -40.56 -4.06 -5.56
CA LEU A 53 -40.56 -2.67 -6.04
C LEU A 53 -41.94 -2.21 -6.54
N CYS A 54 -42.85 -3.16 -6.78
CA CYS A 54 -44.22 -2.89 -7.21
C CYS A 54 -45.15 -2.33 -6.12
N ASP A 55 -44.79 -2.52 -4.86
CA ASP A 55 -45.59 -2.18 -3.67
C ASP A 55 -44.68 -2.35 -2.45
N HIS A 56 -44.30 -1.24 -1.81
CA HIS A 56 -43.36 -1.26 -0.67
C HIS A 56 -43.91 -2.00 0.56
N SER A 57 -45.22 -2.28 0.64
CA SER A 57 -45.82 -3.09 1.70
C SER A 57 -45.63 -4.60 1.50
N ARG A 58 -45.31 -5.06 0.27
CA ARG A 58 -45.22 -6.48 -0.06
C ARG A 58 -43.84 -7.05 0.25
N SER A 59 -43.75 -7.71 1.40
CA SER A 59 -42.60 -8.52 1.81
C SER A 59 -42.88 -10.02 1.64
N PHE A 60 -41.81 -10.81 1.45
CA PHE A 60 -41.88 -12.26 1.24
C PHE A 60 -40.76 -12.97 2.00
N GLU A 61 -41.09 -13.83 2.98
CA GLU A 61 -40.10 -14.63 3.69
C GLU A 61 -39.57 -15.85 2.89
N THR A 62 -40.15 -16.19 1.75
CA THR A 62 -39.89 -17.44 1.00
C THR A 62 -39.62 -17.16 -0.47
N LEU A 63 -38.71 -17.92 -1.09
CA LEU A 63 -38.47 -17.86 -2.53
C LEU A 63 -39.72 -18.24 -3.31
N SER A 64 -40.38 -19.33 -2.92
CA SER A 64 -41.63 -19.76 -3.55
C SER A 64 -42.73 -18.70 -3.44
N GLY A 65 -42.82 -17.98 -2.32
CA GLY A 65 -43.77 -16.88 -2.14
C GLY A 65 -43.50 -15.73 -3.11
N PHE A 66 -42.26 -15.24 -3.16
CA PHE A 66 -41.88 -14.13 -4.03
C PHE A 66 -41.94 -14.51 -5.52
N SER A 67 -41.46 -15.70 -5.86
CA SER A 67 -41.49 -16.27 -7.21
C SER A 67 -42.93 -16.45 -7.72
N LYS A 68 -43.87 -16.87 -6.87
CA LYS A 68 -45.29 -16.96 -7.22
C LYS A 68 -45.93 -15.59 -7.43
N HIS A 69 -45.54 -14.58 -6.65
CA HIS A 69 -45.99 -13.21 -6.87
C HIS A 69 -45.57 -12.65 -8.25
N VAL A 70 -44.32 -12.87 -8.66
CA VAL A 70 -43.83 -12.47 -9.99
C VAL A 70 -44.51 -13.32 -11.09
N ARG A 71 -44.42 -14.66 -11.03
CA ARG A 71 -44.93 -15.55 -12.09
C ARG A 71 -46.44 -15.43 -12.35
N ASN A 72 -47.23 -15.10 -11.34
CA ASN A 72 -48.68 -14.91 -11.50
C ASN A 72 -49.05 -13.56 -12.15
N LYS A 73 -48.09 -12.78 -12.67
CA LYS A 73 -48.28 -11.40 -13.20
C LYS A 73 -48.91 -10.42 -12.19
N ASN A 74 -48.80 -10.73 -10.90
CA ASN A 74 -49.25 -9.86 -9.81
C ASN A 74 -48.22 -8.77 -9.49
N CYS A 75 -47.04 -8.80 -10.11
CA CYS A 75 -46.06 -7.73 -10.12
C CYS A 75 -46.24 -6.87 -11.38
N LYS A 76 -46.33 -5.54 -11.21
CA LYS A 76 -46.39 -4.58 -12.34
C LYS A 76 -45.02 -4.12 -12.84
N VAL A 77 -43.94 -4.49 -12.14
CA VAL A 77 -42.58 -3.96 -12.35
C VAL A 77 -41.64 -5.08 -12.82
N ILE A 78 -41.58 -6.17 -12.06
CA ILE A 78 -40.73 -7.33 -12.34
C ILE A 78 -41.44 -8.29 -13.30
N LYS A 79 -40.78 -8.57 -14.44
CA LYS A 79 -41.22 -9.44 -15.54
C LYS A 79 -40.76 -10.89 -15.34
N ALA A 80 -39.55 -11.08 -14.81
CA ALA A 80 -38.96 -12.39 -14.51
C ALA A 80 -38.12 -12.33 -13.23
N ILE A 81 -37.95 -13.46 -12.52
CA ILE A 81 -37.08 -13.55 -11.34
C ILE A 81 -36.41 -14.92 -11.25
N SER A 82 -35.11 -14.93 -10.96
CA SER A 82 -34.29 -16.11 -10.67
C SER A 82 -33.56 -15.95 -9.32
N PHE A 83 -32.98 -17.04 -8.82
CA PHE A 83 -32.31 -17.07 -7.52
C PHE A 83 -31.00 -17.83 -7.65
N SER A 84 -29.90 -17.26 -7.17
CA SER A 84 -28.59 -17.93 -7.23
C SER A 84 -28.40 -18.85 -6.03
N HIS A 85 -28.31 -20.15 -6.30
CA HIS A 85 -28.01 -21.17 -5.31
C HIS A 85 -26.50 -21.38 -5.19
N LEU A 86 -25.83 -20.52 -4.41
CA LEU A 86 -24.48 -20.79 -3.90
C LEU A 86 -24.52 -21.91 -2.84
N LEU A 87 -24.75 -23.13 -3.30
CA LEU A 87 -24.58 -24.33 -2.48
C LEU A 87 -23.10 -24.66 -2.39
N LEU A 88 -22.55 -24.58 -1.18
CA LEU A 88 -21.27 -25.17 -0.85
C LEU A 88 -21.42 -26.69 -0.89
N HIS A 89 -20.83 -27.34 -1.89
CA HIS A 89 -20.65 -28.78 -1.95
C HIS A 89 -19.17 -29.10 -2.16
N ASP A 90 -18.62 -29.92 -1.27
CA ASP A 90 -17.34 -30.57 -1.48
C ASP A 90 -17.49 -31.70 -2.51
N THR A 91 -16.69 -31.67 -3.57
CA THR A 91 -16.43 -32.83 -4.44
C THR A 91 -14.99 -32.78 -4.94
N ASP A 92 -14.16 -33.72 -4.49
CA ASP A 92 -12.81 -33.91 -5.02
C ASP A 92 -12.85 -34.37 -6.49
N SER A 93 -12.50 -33.47 -7.41
CA SER A 93 -12.12 -33.83 -8.79
C SER A 93 -11.24 -32.74 -9.40
N ASN A 94 -10.15 -33.15 -10.07
CA ASN A 94 -9.27 -32.24 -10.80
C ASN A 94 -9.90 -31.85 -12.14
N GLU A 95 -10.38 -30.62 -12.29
CA GLU A 95 -10.53 -29.98 -13.61
C GLU A 95 -10.67 -28.44 -13.45
N GLU A 96 -10.15 -27.67 -14.42
CA GLU A 96 -10.21 -26.20 -14.40
C GLU A 96 -11.55 -25.69 -14.98
N GLY A 97 -12.56 -25.56 -14.10
CA GLY A 97 -13.92 -25.15 -14.46
C GLY A 97 -14.18 -23.63 -14.45
N ILE A 98 -14.53 -23.08 -15.61
CA ILE A 98 -14.90 -21.68 -15.88
C ILE A 98 -16.15 -21.25 -15.09
N PHE A 99 -16.15 -20.02 -14.55
CA PHE A 99 -17.36 -19.25 -14.21
C PHE A 99 -17.18 -17.77 -14.58
N SER A 100 -18.24 -17.16 -15.10
CA SER A 100 -18.29 -15.76 -15.56
C SER A 100 -18.65 -14.78 -14.43
N GLU A 101 -18.12 -13.56 -14.51
CA GLU A 101 -18.38 -12.45 -13.59
C GLU A 101 -18.94 -11.25 -14.38
N GLU A 102 -19.92 -10.52 -13.82
CA GLU A 102 -20.38 -9.21 -14.30
C GLU A 102 -20.46 -8.25 -13.08
N GLU A 103 -20.01 -6.99 -13.26
CA GLU A 103 -19.96 -5.94 -12.23
C GLU A 103 -21.12 -4.94 -12.36
N PHE A 104 -21.58 -4.32 -11.25
CA PHE A 104 -22.17 -2.97 -11.23
C PHE A 104 -22.21 -2.38 -9.79
N GLU A 105 -22.77 -1.17 -9.62
CA GLU A 105 -22.51 -0.19 -8.54
C GLU A 105 -23.82 0.30 -7.84
N ALA A 106 -23.93 1.32 -6.96
CA ALA A 106 -23.00 2.34 -6.43
C ALA A 106 -23.47 2.92 -5.07
N ASN A 107 -22.58 3.65 -4.38
CA ASN A 107 -22.83 4.77 -3.43
C ASN A 107 -23.65 4.55 -2.12
N HIS A 108 -23.23 5.22 -1.04
CA HIS A 108 -23.93 6.36 -0.38
C HIS A 108 -23.12 6.91 0.83
N ASN A 109 -23.29 8.20 1.19
CA ASN A 109 -22.47 8.94 2.17
C ASN A 109 -23.12 9.10 3.57
N VAL A 110 -22.30 9.18 4.64
CA VAL A 110 -22.67 9.66 6.01
C VAL A 110 -21.46 10.38 6.66
N ILE A 111 -21.69 11.31 7.61
CA ILE A 111 -20.70 12.24 8.22
C ILE A 111 -20.91 12.31 9.78
N ILE A 112 -20.06 13.07 10.52
CA ILE A 112 -20.26 13.65 11.91
C ILE A 112 -19.73 12.75 13.08
N PRO A 113 -19.16 13.26 14.23
CA PRO A 113 -18.40 14.49 14.58
C PRO A 113 -17.05 14.23 15.34
N LYS A 114 -16.41 15.28 15.91
CA LYS A 114 -15.32 15.24 16.94
C LYS A 114 -15.81 15.62 18.36
N LEU A 115 -15.06 15.26 19.42
CA LEU A 115 -15.12 15.86 20.77
C LEU A 115 -13.71 15.88 21.45
N HIS A 116 -13.56 16.48 22.64
CA HIS A 116 -12.25 16.92 23.20
C HIS A 116 -12.22 16.97 24.77
N ILE A 117 -11.35 17.83 25.35
CA ILE A 117 -11.19 18.23 26.79
C ILE A 117 -10.48 17.17 27.73
N PRO A 118 -10.02 17.46 28.99
CA PRO A 118 -8.62 17.87 29.29
C PRO A 118 -7.87 17.07 30.40
N VAL A 119 -6.74 17.61 30.87
CA VAL A 119 -5.86 17.14 31.98
C VAL A 119 -5.73 18.20 33.10
N PRO A 120 -5.60 17.82 34.39
CA PRO A 120 -5.13 18.68 35.49
C PRO A 120 -3.74 18.27 36.07
N ASP A 121 -3.18 19.12 36.94
CA ASP A 121 -1.78 19.12 37.46
C ASP A 121 -1.77 19.12 39.02
N PHE A 122 -0.59 19.08 39.70
CA PHE A 122 -0.21 19.86 40.93
C PHE A 122 0.96 19.30 41.81
N SER A 123 2.07 20.08 41.86
CA SER A 123 2.92 20.51 43.02
C SER A 123 3.73 19.56 43.97
N ALA A 124 4.81 20.14 44.52
CA ALA A 124 5.89 19.59 45.37
C ALA A 124 5.55 19.58 46.91
N GLU A 125 6.44 19.49 47.93
CA GLU A 125 7.86 19.91 48.17
C GLU A 125 8.82 18.69 48.37
N ASP A 126 9.91 18.55 49.18
CA ASP A 126 10.57 19.25 50.31
C ASP A 126 12.10 18.84 50.41
N LEU A 127 12.85 19.27 51.46
CA LEU A 127 14.32 19.27 51.64
C LEU A 127 15.04 17.98 52.11
N THR A 128 16.27 17.72 51.62
CA THR A 128 17.47 17.42 52.46
C THR A 128 18.84 17.37 51.74
N MET A 129 19.86 17.99 52.35
CA MET A 129 21.30 18.05 51.97
C MET A 129 21.88 16.85 51.21
N MET A 130 22.55 17.10 50.07
CA MET A 130 23.27 16.07 49.28
C MET A 130 24.74 16.40 48.98
N ASN A 131 25.56 15.35 48.85
CA ASN A 131 26.94 15.44 48.35
C ASN A 131 26.95 15.86 46.88
N LYS A 132 27.77 16.87 46.53
CA LYS A 132 27.93 17.30 45.13
C LYS A 132 28.66 16.24 44.31
N ARG A 133 28.15 15.95 43.10
CA ARG A 133 28.82 15.04 42.14
C ARG A 133 30.14 15.64 41.65
N ASP A 134 31.11 14.78 41.32
CA ASP A 134 32.32 15.25 40.63
C ASP A 134 31.99 15.70 39.20
N TYR A 135 32.91 16.47 38.60
CA TYR A 135 32.75 17.10 37.30
C TYR A 135 32.32 16.15 36.17
N ASN A 136 32.88 14.94 36.13
CA ASN A 136 32.55 13.96 35.08
C ASN A 136 31.19 13.30 35.38
N ASN A 137 30.92 12.95 36.63
CA ASN A 137 29.62 12.40 37.01
C ASN A 137 28.48 13.44 36.89
N ALA A 138 28.76 14.74 37.04
CA ALA A 138 27.81 15.82 36.78
C ALA A 138 27.45 15.93 35.29
N PHE A 139 28.43 15.83 34.37
CA PHE A 139 28.16 15.70 32.94
C PHE A 139 27.30 14.47 32.61
N LEU A 140 27.68 13.30 33.13
CA LEU A 140 26.94 12.06 32.87
C LEU A 140 25.52 12.12 33.45
N ASN A 141 25.31 12.76 34.60
CA ASN A 141 23.97 12.93 35.18
C ASN A 141 23.10 13.90 34.35
N ALA A 142 23.66 15.05 33.92
CA ALA A 142 22.96 16.03 33.08
C ALA A 142 22.45 15.42 31.75
N CYS A 143 23.17 14.44 31.22
CA CYS A 143 22.84 13.72 29.99
C CYS A 143 22.10 12.38 30.21
N GLN A 144 21.72 12.03 31.44
CA GLN A 144 21.12 10.73 31.81
C GLN A 144 21.96 9.51 31.36
N ALA A 145 23.28 9.67 31.35
CA ALA A 145 24.28 8.73 30.84
C ALA A 145 25.08 8.01 31.95
N ALA A 146 24.61 8.05 33.20
CA ALA A 146 25.28 7.45 34.35
C ALA A 146 25.47 5.92 34.24
N ASP A 147 24.56 5.23 33.56
CA ASP A 147 24.57 3.76 33.40
C ASP A 147 25.17 3.27 32.07
N TRP A 148 25.59 4.17 31.18
CA TRP A 148 26.16 3.83 29.87
C TRP A 148 27.52 3.10 29.97
N ASP A 149 27.98 2.47 28.90
CA ASP A 149 29.30 1.82 28.90
C ASP A 149 30.46 2.84 28.91
N ASN A 150 31.65 2.42 29.35
CA ASN A 150 32.79 3.32 29.55
C ASN A 150 33.37 3.93 28.24
N ARG A 151 33.15 3.31 27.07
CA ARG A 151 33.45 3.89 25.75
C ARG A 151 32.43 4.96 25.39
N GLU A 152 31.16 4.72 25.64
CA GLU A 152 30.09 5.70 25.37
C GLU A 152 30.19 6.91 26.30
N LYS A 153 30.41 6.69 27.60
CA LYS A 153 30.71 7.75 28.58
C LYS A 153 31.90 8.61 28.14
N LYS A 154 33.00 7.99 27.71
CA LYS A 154 34.18 8.72 27.21
C LYS A 154 33.88 9.52 25.94
N ARG A 155 33.12 8.95 25.00
CA ARG A 155 32.68 9.66 23.78
C ARG A 155 31.80 10.86 24.11
N LEU A 156 30.87 10.72 25.05
CA LEU A 156 29.99 11.79 25.49
C LEU A 156 30.77 12.97 26.10
N LEU A 157 31.71 12.69 27.01
CA LEU A 157 32.58 13.72 27.61
C LEU A 157 33.36 14.48 26.52
N THR A 158 34.03 13.77 25.60
CA THR A 158 34.74 14.41 24.48
C THR A 158 33.84 15.28 23.60
N ILE A 159 32.57 14.91 23.40
CA ILE A 159 31.61 15.75 22.66
C ILE A 159 31.29 17.03 23.44
N MET A 160 31.07 16.95 24.76
CA MET A 160 30.79 18.13 25.59
C MET A 160 31.99 19.10 25.64
N ASP A 161 33.20 18.56 25.82
CA ASP A 161 34.45 19.33 25.74
C ASP A 161 34.60 20.03 24.38
N THR A 162 34.22 19.38 23.28
CA THR A 162 34.32 19.93 21.91
C THR A 162 33.35 21.10 21.66
N TYR A 163 32.30 21.26 22.47
CA TYR A 163 31.33 22.36 22.37
C TYR A 163 31.51 23.43 23.47
N ASP A 164 32.66 23.47 24.14
CA ASP A 164 32.95 24.38 25.27
C ASP A 164 31.84 24.35 26.38
N LEU A 165 31.17 23.20 26.55
CA LEU A 165 30.10 23.03 27.54
C LEU A 165 30.68 22.60 28.88
N GLN A 166 30.11 23.09 29.98
CA GLN A 166 30.48 22.74 31.35
C GLN A 166 29.21 22.44 32.18
N PRO A 167 29.28 21.50 33.14
CA PRO A 167 28.15 21.14 33.98
C PRO A 167 27.96 22.15 35.12
N ILE A 168 26.71 22.44 35.44
CA ILE A 168 26.30 23.18 36.64
C ILE A 168 25.41 22.31 37.52
N ALA A 169 25.54 22.50 38.84
CA ALA A 169 24.62 21.96 39.83
C ALA A 169 23.41 22.90 39.95
N LEU A 170 22.24 22.41 39.56
CA LEU A 170 20.95 23.02 39.86
C LEU A 170 20.43 22.35 41.14
N ILE A 171 20.58 23.04 42.26
CA ILE A 171 20.02 22.64 43.54
C ILE A 171 18.62 23.24 43.62
N ASN A 172 17.58 22.40 43.75
CA ASN A 172 16.21 22.88 43.95
C ASN A 172 16.00 23.34 45.41
N ASP A 173 14.82 23.92 45.71
CA ASP A 173 14.47 24.28 47.10
C ASP A 173 14.44 23.07 48.05
N GLY A 174 14.49 21.84 47.52
CA GLY A 174 14.60 20.57 48.25
C GLY A 174 16.02 20.03 48.48
N ASP A 175 17.08 20.83 48.24
CA ASP A 175 18.51 20.42 48.32
C ASP A 175 18.94 19.31 47.31
N VAL A 176 18.06 18.89 46.41
CA VAL A 176 18.33 17.84 45.42
C VAL A 176 19.19 18.40 44.29
N GLU A 177 20.39 17.85 44.10
CA GLU A 177 21.25 18.18 42.97
C GLU A 177 20.74 17.52 41.68
N TYR A 178 20.23 18.35 40.78
CA TYR A 178 20.14 18.08 39.34
C TYR A 178 21.36 18.67 38.64
N ASN A 179 21.79 18.09 37.53
CA ASN A 179 22.84 18.68 36.70
C ASN A 179 22.28 19.19 35.36
N ALA A 180 22.77 20.34 34.93
CA ALA A 180 22.45 20.94 33.64
C ALA A 180 23.75 21.42 32.96
N LEU A 181 23.70 21.75 31.67
CA LEU A 181 24.86 22.20 30.90
C LEU A 181 24.73 23.66 30.51
N THR A 182 25.86 24.37 30.49
CA THR A 182 25.98 25.70 29.90
C THR A 182 27.35 25.86 29.24
N HIS A 183 27.44 26.72 28.24
CA HIS A 183 28.72 27.12 27.67
C HIS A 183 29.57 27.87 28.71
N GLU A 184 30.87 27.55 28.83
CA GLU A 184 31.85 28.19 29.72
C GLU A 184 31.79 29.72 29.71
N LYS A 185 31.62 30.32 28.53
CA LYS A 185 31.56 31.79 28.34
C LYS A 185 30.44 32.44 29.18
N ASN A 186 29.35 31.72 29.47
CA ASN A 186 28.28 32.18 30.35
C ASN A 186 28.68 32.14 31.83
N LEU A 187 29.44 31.13 32.26
CA LEU A 187 29.87 30.98 33.67
C LEU A 187 30.80 32.11 34.11
N HIS A 188 31.61 32.63 33.18
CA HIS A 188 32.42 33.81 33.45
C HIS A 188 31.60 35.10 33.65
N ALA A 189 30.39 35.19 33.07
CA ALA A 189 29.50 36.34 33.19
C ALA A 189 28.70 36.36 34.51
N PHE A 190 28.48 35.22 35.16
CA PHE A 190 27.66 35.10 36.39
C PHE A 190 28.48 34.98 37.68
N LYS A 191 29.72 35.48 37.72
CA LYS A 191 30.56 35.41 38.93
C LYS A 191 29.94 36.20 40.10
N ASN A 192 29.45 35.45 41.09
CA ASN A 192 28.85 35.88 42.37
C ASN A 192 27.39 36.36 42.33
N ASP A 193 26.68 36.28 41.20
CA ASP A 193 25.27 36.68 41.11
C ASP A 193 24.28 35.51 41.33
N ARG A 194 23.08 35.83 41.83
CA ARG A 194 21.98 34.84 41.97
C ARG A 194 21.34 34.55 40.62
N MET A 195 21.84 33.51 39.94
CA MET A 195 21.26 32.98 38.70
C MET A 195 19.78 32.58 38.90
N LYS A 196 18.87 33.16 38.11
CA LYS A 196 17.46 32.75 38.06
C LYS A 196 17.24 31.78 36.91
N VAL A 197 16.88 30.54 37.24
CA VAL A 197 16.50 29.53 36.25
C VAL A 197 14.99 29.64 35.99
N TYR A 198 14.60 29.66 34.71
CA TYR A 198 13.21 29.59 34.29
C TYR A 198 13.07 28.43 33.30
N PRO A 199 11.99 27.61 33.37
CA PRO A 199 11.71 26.62 32.35
C PRO A 199 11.37 27.33 31.03
N LEU A 200 12.32 27.33 30.09
CA LEU A 200 12.09 27.80 28.73
C LEU A 200 11.24 26.77 27.98
N VAL A 201 9.92 26.85 28.16
CA VAL A 201 8.96 26.28 27.20
C VAL A 201 9.37 26.79 25.81
N PRO A 202 9.57 25.91 24.81
CA PRO A 202 10.07 26.32 23.50
C PRO A 202 9.01 27.17 22.78
N LYS A 203 9.08 28.48 22.98
CA LYS A 203 8.48 29.45 22.08
C LYS A 203 9.03 29.15 20.69
N GLN A 204 8.14 28.95 19.71
CA GLN A 204 8.52 29.01 18.31
C GLN A 204 8.94 30.46 18.00
N SER A 205 10.22 30.76 18.24
CA SER A 205 10.82 32.02 17.83
C SER A 205 10.82 32.03 16.30
N ALA A 206 10.10 33.00 15.72
CA ALA A 206 10.19 33.31 14.31
C ALA A 206 11.59 33.89 14.01
N PHE A 207 12.57 33.00 13.81
CA PHE A 207 13.80 33.35 13.12
C PHE A 207 13.45 33.59 11.66
N GLU A 208 13.41 34.86 11.24
CA GLU A 208 13.13 35.22 9.86
C GLU A 208 14.17 34.55 8.94
N GLY A 209 13.70 33.66 8.06
CA GLY A 209 14.53 32.79 7.22
C GLY A 209 14.48 31.29 7.57
N ALA A 210 14.11 30.92 8.79
CA ALA A 210 13.95 29.51 9.17
C ALA A 210 12.58 28.97 8.72
N LYS A 211 12.57 28.16 7.65
CA LYS A 211 11.42 27.28 7.35
C LYS A 211 11.10 26.42 8.57
N THR A 212 9.82 26.21 8.86
CA THR A 212 9.37 25.50 10.07
C THR A 212 9.85 24.05 10.09
N ILE A 213 10.96 23.79 10.79
CA ILE A 213 11.45 22.42 11.03
C ILE A 213 10.51 21.75 12.04
N GLN A 214 9.43 21.16 11.55
CA GLN A 214 8.62 20.23 12.33
C GLN A 214 9.44 18.95 12.54
N THR A 215 9.88 18.74 13.77
CA THR A 215 10.86 17.71 14.12
C THR A 215 10.29 16.31 13.92
N ALA A 216 10.90 15.55 13.02
CA ALA A 216 10.82 14.09 13.03
C ALA A 216 11.12 13.55 14.44
N PRO A 217 10.45 12.47 14.92
CA PRO A 217 10.74 11.90 16.22
C PRO A 217 12.21 11.52 16.39
N ILE A 218 12.70 11.57 17.64
CA ILE A 218 14.13 11.44 17.97
C ILE A 218 14.76 10.17 17.38
N SER A 219 14.01 9.06 17.33
CA SER A 219 14.43 7.80 16.71
C SER A 219 14.68 7.93 15.19
N LEU A 220 13.77 8.59 14.46
CA LEU A 220 13.93 8.88 13.03
C LEU A 220 15.04 9.91 12.80
N HIS A 221 15.10 10.98 13.59
CA HIS A 221 16.16 11.98 13.49
C HIS A 221 17.56 11.36 13.71
N SER A 222 17.69 10.44 14.66
CA SER A 222 18.93 9.70 14.92
C SER A 222 19.34 8.86 13.70
N ALA A 223 18.41 8.07 13.14
CA ALA A 223 18.68 7.22 11.98
C ALA A 223 19.06 8.01 10.71
N ILE A 224 18.48 9.20 10.50
CA ILE A 224 18.87 10.10 9.41
C ILE A 224 20.21 10.79 9.71
N SER A 225 20.53 11.06 10.98
CA SER A 225 21.75 11.78 11.37
C SER A 225 23.04 10.98 11.15
N THR A 226 22.97 9.65 11.10
CA THR A 226 24.08 8.78 10.68
C THR A 226 24.16 8.58 9.17
N GLY A 227 23.19 9.11 8.41
CA GLY A 227 23.06 8.94 6.98
C GLY A 227 23.99 9.82 6.12
N PRO A 228 24.02 9.57 4.80
CA PRO A 228 24.67 10.46 3.83
C PRO A 228 24.12 11.90 3.92
N LEU A 229 25.02 12.88 3.89
CA LEU A 229 24.69 14.30 4.12
C LEU A 229 23.59 14.83 3.18
N TYR A 230 23.61 14.42 1.91
CA TYR A 230 22.61 14.84 0.91
C TYR A 230 21.20 14.31 1.26
N LEU A 231 21.07 13.04 1.65
CA LEU A 231 19.82 12.47 2.14
C LEU A 231 19.36 13.15 3.43
N ARG A 232 20.27 13.43 4.36
CA ARG A 232 19.95 14.17 5.57
C ARG A 232 19.37 15.55 5.25
N GLN A 233 19.99 16.32 4.36
CA GLN A 233 19.52 17.64 3.98
C GLN A 233 18.15 17.58 3.30
N HIS A 234 17.94 16.64 2.36
CA HIS A 234 16.68 16.48 1.65
C HIS A 234 15.52 16.06 2.57
N ILE A 235 15.75 15.07 3.44
CA ILE A 235 14.72 14.52 4.33
C ILE A 235 14.37 15.50 5.46
N MET A 236 15.35 16.23 6.03
CA MET A 236 15.07 17.25 7.05
C MET A 236 14.34 18.49 6.50
N ASN A 237 14.32 18.69 5.18
CA ASN A 237 13.53 19.72 4.51
C ASN A 237 12.05 19.32 4.27
N CYS A 238 11.64 18.11 4.65
CA CYS A 238 10.30 17.56 4.44
C CYS A 238 9.60 17.21 5.76
N THR A 239 8.32 17.57 5.91
CA THR A 239 7.50 17.14 7.04
C THR A 239 7.14 15.65 6.94
N TYR A 240 7.41 14.89 8.00
CA TYR A 240 7.01 13.49 8.16
C TYR A 240 6.17 13.30 9.43
N ILE A 241 5.09 12.54 9.33
CA ILE A 241 4.14 12.25 10.41
C ILE A 241 4.12 10.74 10.62
N GLU A 242 4.18 10.26 11.87
CA GLU A 242 3.98 8.83 12.13
C GLU A 242 2.56 8.39 11.75
N LEU A 243 2.43 7.22 11.13
CA LEU A 243 1.16 6.68 10.64
C LEU A 243 0.12 6.58 11.76
N THR A 244 -0.88 7.46 11.72
CA THR A 244 -1.90 7.58 12.76
C THR A 244 -2.97 6.50 12.62
N ASN A 245 -3.84 6.34 13.64
CA ASN A 245 -5.01 5.47 13.53
C ASN A 245 -5.97 5.92 12.40
N ASP A 246 -6.06 7.22 12.11
CA ASP A 246 -6.88 7.74 11.01
C ASP A 246 -6.29 7.38 9.65
N MET A 247 -4.95 7.49 9.50
CA MET A 247 -4.23 7.00 8.32
C MET A 247 -4.38 5.47 8.17
N ALA A 248 -4.30 4.73 9.27
CA ALA A 248 -4.50 3.28 9.27
C ALA A 248 -5.93 2.90 8.85
N MET A 249 -6.95 3.64 9.28
CA MET A 249 -8.34 3.47 8.84
C MET A 249 -8.52 3.82 7.36
N PHE A 250 -7.92 4.91 6.89
CA PHE A 250 -7.90 5.31 5.48
C PHE A 250 -7.32 4.21 4.58
N LEU A 251 -6.14 3.68 4.92
CA LEU A 251 -5.50 2.56 4.21
C LEU A 251 -6.26 1.22 4.31
N ASN A 252 -7.39 1.18 5.02
CA ASN A 252 -8.25 0.00 5.19
C ASN A 252 -9.69 0.21 4.69
N GLN A 253 -9.99 1.28 3.95
CA GLN A 253 -11.28 1.43 3.27
C GLN A 253 -11.46 0.39 2.15
N ASP A 254 -12.69 -0.07 1.92
CA ASP A 254 -12.99 -1.11 0.92
C ASP A 254 -13.07 -0.50 -0.49
N TRP A 255 -12.13 -0.91 -1.35
CA TRP A 255 -12.00 -0.48 -2.75
C TRP A 255 -13.16 -0.89 -3.67
N SER A 256 -14.06 -1.79 -3.22
CA SER A 256 -15.32 -2.11 -3.93
C SER A 256 -16.38 -1.03 -3.80
N ILE A 257 -16.28 -0.17 -2.77
CA ILE A 257 -17.16 0.98 -2.56
C ILE A 257 -16.43 2.26 -2.96
N HIS A 258 -15.22 2.47 -2.42
CA HIS A 258 -14.43 3.68 -2.65
C HIS A 258 -13.35 3.40 -3.69
N LYS A 259 -13.73 3.44 -4.97
CA LYS A 259 -12.83 3.04 -6.08
C LYS A 259 -11.54 3.86 -6.13
N SER A 260 -11.60 5.15 -5.80
CA SER A 260 -10.48 6.10 -5.73
C SER A 260 -9.36 5.68 -4.78
N MET A 261 -9.68 4.92 -3.73
CA MET A 261 -8.75 4.58 -2.65
C MET A 261 -7.52 3.78 -3.11
N ARG A 262 -7.59 3.07 -4.25
CA ARG A 262 -6.42 2.39 -4.84
C ARG A 262 -5.31 3.37 -5.24
N TYR A 263 -5.70 4.53 -5.78
CA TYR A 263 -4.78 5.58 -6.21
C TYR A 263 -4.27 6.37 -5.00
N ALA A 264 -5.19 6.79 -4.13
CA ALA A 264 -4.89 7.51 -2.90
C ALA A 264 -3.95 6.73 -1.96
N CYS A 265 -4.21 5.45 -1.72
CA CYS A 265 -3.35 4.61 -0.88
C CYS A 265 -1.95 4.43 -1.48
N SER A 266 -1.83 4.34 -2.81
CA SER A 266 -0.54 4.30 -3.49
C SER A 266 0.21 5.62 -3.31
N ARG A 267 -0.46 6.76 -3.52
CA ARG A 267 0.14 8.09 -3.37
C ARG A 267 0.63 8.37 -1.95
N ALA A 268 -0.16 7.99 -0.93
CA ALA A 268 0.19 8.17 0.47
C ALA A 268 1.43 7.38 0.91
N LEU A 269 1.65 6.19 0.34
CA LEU A 269 2.78 5.34 0.68
C LEU A 269 4.05 5.67 -0.13
N ALA A 270 3.92 6.30 -1.29
CA ALA A 270 5.05 6.82 -2.05
C ALA A 270 5.72 8.00 -1.31
N GLY A 271 7.00 7.82 -0.97
CA GLY A 271 7.75 8.78 -0.15
C GLY A 271 7.68 8.50 1.35
N SER A 272 7.00 7.43 1.80
CA SER A 272 7.03 7.03 3.21
C SER A 272 8.40 6.54 3.66
N ILE A 273 8.70 6.64 4.96
CA ILE A 273 9.91 6.09 5.58
C ILE A 273 9.53 4.94 6.52
N LEU A 274 10.20 3.80 6.37
CA LEU A 274 10.12 2.67 7.29
C LEU A 274 11.34 2.70 8.23
N LEU A 275 11.10 2.84 9.53
CA LEU A 275 12.14 2.83 10.57
C LEU A 275 11.98 1.59 11.45
N ASN A 276 12.96 0.68 11.44
CA ASN A 276 12.98 -0.46 12.35
C ASN A 276 13.62 -0.04 13.69
N GLU A 277 12.78 0.23 14.69
CA GLU A 277 13.19 0.81 15.98
C GLU A 277 14.17 -0.09 16.73
N SER A 278 14.07 -1.42 16.58
CA SER A 278 15.00 -2.37 17.23
C SER A 278 16.39 -2.46 16.58
N THR A 279 16.63 -1.78 15.47
CA THR A 279 17.92 -1.81 14.76
C THR A 279 18.43 -0.44 14.31
N GLY A 280 17.65 0.63 14.48
CA GLY A 280 17.96 1.98 13.98
C GLY A 280 17.95 2.12 12.45
N LYS A 281 17.65 1.06 11.70
CA LYS A 281 17.67 1.07 10.23
C LYS A 281 16.48 1.82 9.67
N ALA A 282 16.70 2.67 8.67
CA ALA A 282 15.69 3.50 8.05
C ALA A 282 15.73 3.38 6.51
N LEU A 283 14.56 3.21 5.90
CA LEU A 283 14.38 3.01 4.46
C LEU A 283 13.31 3.97 3.93
N LEU A 284 13.66 4.78 2.94
CA LEU A 284 12.75 5.62 2.17
C LEU A 284 12.13 4.82 1.01
N VAL A 285 10.81 4.91 0.86
CA VAL A 285 10.07 4.34 -0.25
C VAL A 285 10.10 5.30 -1.43
N ASN A 286 10.81 4.93 -2.50
CA ASN A 286 10.89 5.71 -3.73
C ASN A 286 9.69 5.42 -4.63
N CYS A 287 9.35 4.15 -4.82
CA CYS A 287 8.24 3.72 -5.68
C CYS A 287 7.48 2.54 -5.05
N VAL A 288 6.16 2.54 -5.19
CA VAL A 288 5.24 1.54 -4.62
C VAL A 288 4.16 1.13 -5.62
N GLU A 289 3.79 -0.15 -5.61
CA GLU A 289 2.72 -0.74 -6.42
C GLU A 289 1.70 -1.39 -5.48
N VAL A 290 0.42 -0.98 -5.54
CA VAL A 290 -0.62 -1.54 -4.65
C VAL A 290 -1.48 -2.60 -5.33
N PHE A 291 -1.88 -3.62 -4.56
CA PHE A 291 -2.61 -4.80 -5.03
C PHE A 291 -3.80 -5.09 -4.11
N GLY A 292 -5.01 -5.17 -4.66
CA GLY A 292 -6.22 -5.43 -3.88
C GLY A 292 -6.27 -6.88 -3.37
N ARG A 293 -6.79 -7.14 -2.17
CA ARG A 293 -6.80 -8.51 -1.60
C ARG A 293 -7.95 -9.42 -2.07
N ARG A 294 -9.00 -8.88 -2.69
CA ARG A 294 -10.21 -9.64 -3.09
C ARG A 294 -10.13 -10.08 -4.55
N ARG A 295 -10.51 -11.33 -4.85
CA ARG A 295 -10.48 -11.89 -6.23
C ARG A 295 -11.22 -11.03 -7.24
N THR A 296 -12.40 -10.55 -6.85
CA THR A 296 -13.32 -9.72 -7.64
C THR A 296 -12.90 -8.25 -7.74
N LEU A 297 -11.73 -7.87 -7.19
CA LEU A 297 -11.20 -6.51 -7.27
C LEU A 297 -9.81 -6.49 -7.89
N ASP A 298 -8.99 -7.51 -7.61
CA ASP A 298 -7.70 -7.65 -8.26
C ASP A 298 -7.38 -9.11 -8.57
N ALA A 299 -7.14 -9.36 -9.86
CA ALA A 299 -6.57 -10.61 -10.32
C ALA A 299 -5.20 -10.85 -9.66
N HIS A 300 -4.39 -9.81 -9.44
CA HIS A 300 -3.00 -9.89 -8.98
C HIS A 300 -2.83 -9.88 -7.45
N ARG A 301 -3.91 -10.09 -6.70
CA ARG A 301 -3.90 -10.22 -5.23
C ARG A 301 -2.89 -11.25 -4.72
N GLU A 302 -2.47 -11.06 -3.46
CA GLU A 302 -1.82 -12.10 -2.66
C GLU A 302 -2.68 -13.37 -2.55
N SER A 303 -2.07 -14.56 -2.68
CA SER A 303 -2.77 -15.84 -2.78
C SER A 303 -2.63 -16.69 -1.51
N PHE A 304 -3.63 -16.62 -0.62
CA PHE A 304 -3.69 -17.37 0.64
C PHE A 304 -4.02 -18.87 0.49
N ARG A 305 -3.66 -19.50 -0.64
CA ARG A 305 -3.83 -20.95 -0.87
C ARG A 305 -2.78 -21.70 -0.06
N THR A 306 -3.20 -22.54 0.87
CA THR A 306 -2.32 -23.51 1.56
C THR A 306 -1.74 -24.49 0.55
N LYS A 307 -0.42 -24.74 0.62
CA LYS A 307 0.25 -25.81 -0.10
C LYS A 307 0.87 -26.77 0.91
N ASN A 308 0.62 -28.06 0.75
CA ASN A 308 1.23 -29.16 1.51
C ASN A 308 1.21 -28.96 3.04
N GLY A 309 0.11 -28.42 3.59
CA GLY A 309 -0.05 -28.16 5.03
C GLY A 309 0.78 -26.99 5.60
N GLY A 310 1.67 -26.39 4.81
CA GLY A 310 2.48 -25.24 5.24
C GLY A 310 1.68 -23.94 5.26
N SER A 311 1.81 -23.18 6.35
CA SER A 311 1.39 -21.77 6.38
C SER A 311 2.32 -20.95 5.51
N MET A 312 1.80 -20.28 4.49
CA MET A 312 2.60 -19.40 3.63
C MET A 312 2.85 -18.06 4.31
N CYS A 313 4.04 -17.48 4.12
CA CYS A 313 4.33 -16.11 4.56
C CYS A 313 3.35 -15.15 3.89
N THR A 314 2.63 -14.36 4.70
CA THR A 314 1.56 -13.46 4.25
C THR A 314 1.79 -12.04 4.77
N SER A 315 1.33 -11.04 4.01
CA SER A 315 1.31 -9.65 4.49
C SER A 315 0.04 -9.28 5.26
N ILE A 316 -0.90 -10.22 5.49
CA ILE A 316 -2.08 -9.94 6.32
C ILE A 316 -1.63 -9.44 7.71
N PRO A 317 -2.08 -8.26 8.16
CA PRO A 317 -1.73 -7.73 9.48
C PRO A 317 -2.09 -8.73 10.59
N PRO A 318 -1.09 -9.20 11.38
CA PRO A 318 -1.32 -10.11 12.48
C PRO A 318 -1.90 -9.38 13.69
N GLU A 319 -2.33 -10.14 14.69
CA GLU A 319 -2.72 -9.58 15.99
C GLU A 319 -1.49 -9.01 16.72
N GLY A 320 -1.68 -7.86 17.38
CA GLY A 320 -0.59 -7.12 18.02
C GLY A 320 0.48 -6.59 17.04
N ALA A 321 0.08 -6.13 15.86
CA ALA A 321 0.90 -5.22 15.03
C ALA A 321 0.85 -3.78 15.58
N LYS A 322 1.92 -2.98 15.40
CA LYS A 322 2.01 -1.59 15.92
C LYS A 322 0.86 -0.70 15.44
N TYR A 323 0.47 -0.84 14.18
CA TYR A 323 -0.64 -0.10 13.58
C TYR A 323 -1.85 -1.01 13.37
N LYS A 324 -3.03 -0.52 13.77
CA LYS A 324 -4.29 -1.26 13.61
C LYS A 324 -4.52 -1.55 12.13
N ASN A 325 -4.51 -2.82 11.75
CA ASN A 325 -4.72 -3.28 10.37
C ASN A 325 -3.69 -2.77 9.34
N VAL A 326 -2.47 -2.39 9.75
CA VAL A 326 -1.35 -2.09 8.82
C VAL A 326 -0.07 -2.74 9.34
N TYR A 327 0.66 -3.45 8.46
CA TYR A 327 1.81 -4.26 8.84
C TYR A 327 2.91 -4.26 7.75
N PRO A 328 4.08 -3.64 8.00
CA PRO A 328 5.24 -3.75 7.12
C PRO A 328 5.96 -5.08 7.36
N THR A 329 6.24 -5.84 6.31
CA THR A 329 6.92 -7.15 6.40
C THR A 329 7.64 -7.50 5.10
N THR A 330 8.39 -8.61 5.08
CA THR A 330 9.00 -9.15 3.86
C THR A 330 8.45 -10.54 3.53
N ILE A 331 7.95 -10.70 2.31
CA ILE A 331 7.51 -11.99 1.75
C ILE A 331 8.66 -12.57 0.93
N MET A 332 8.88 -13.89 0.96
CA MET A 332 9.80 -14.56 0.05
C MET A 332 9.00 -15.36 -0.99
N ASP A 333 9.31 -15.16 -2.27
CA ASP A 333 8.80 -15.98 -3.38
C ASP A 333 9.88 -16.22 -4.45
N ALA A 334 9.47 -16.73 -5.61
CA ALA A 334 10.38 -17.10 -6.70
C ALA A 334 11.17 -15.94 -7.33
N ASP A 335 10.76 -14.67 -7.14
CA ASP A 335 11.53 -13.51 -7.58
C ASP A 335 12.46 -12.94 -6.49
N GLY A 336 12.40 -13.47 -5.25
CA GLY A 336 13.27 -13.12 -4.14
C GLY A 336 12.53 -12.70 -2.85
N THR A 337 13.21 -11.90 -2.02
CA THR A 337 12.61 -11.28 -0.82
C THR A 337 12.00 -9.93 -1.21
N LYS A 338 10.69 -9.76 -1.04
CA LYS A 338 9.91 -8.59 -1.43
C LYS A 338 9.46 -7.82 -0.19
N LEU A 339 9.71 -6.51 -0.13
CA LEU A 339 9.27 -5.65 0.98
C LEU A 339 7.85 -5.13 0.73
N VAL A 340 6.95 -5.38 1.69
CA VAL A 340 5.50 -5.19 1.51
C VAL A 340 4.87 -4.52 2.73
N ILE A 341 4.06 -3.49 2.51
CA ILE A 341 3.16 -2.92 3.52
C ILE A 341 1.77 -3.55 3.31
N GLY A 342 1.38 -4.49 4.15
CA GLY A 342 0.08 -5.12 4.08
C GLY A 342 -0.99 -4.39 4.88
N THR A 343 -2.20 -4.30 4.34
CA THR A 343 -3.42 -3.87 5.08
C THR A 343 -4.44 -5.02 5.11
N LYS A 344 -5.69 -4.80 5.52
CA LYS A 344 -6.77 -5.80 5.35
C LYS A 344 -7.43 -5.74 3.97
N THR A 345 -7.33 -4.62 3.25
CA THR A 345 -7.97 -4.44 1.92
C THR A 345 -6.99 -4.57 0.75
N PHE A 346 -5.71 -4.23 0.95
CA PHE A 346 -4.68 -4.31 -0.09
C PHE A 346 -3.30 -4.71 0.48
N ASN A 347 -2.32 -4.87 -0.40
CA ASN A 347 -0.89 -4.93 -0.07
C ASN A 347 -0.06 -4.02 -1.00
N ALA A 348 0.88 -3.26 -0.44
CA ALA A 348 1.75 -2.33 -1.14
C ALA A 348 3.14 -2.97 -1.32
N LEU A 349 3.50 -3.35 -2.54
CA LEU A 349 4.84 -3.81 -2.89
C LEU A 349 5.75 -2.60 -3.11
N ILE A 350 6.87 -2.54 -2.39
CA ILE A 350 7.89 -1.49 -2.61
C ILE A 350 8.79 -1.93 -3.76
N THR A 351 8.84 -1.13 -4.83
CA THR A 351 9.55 -1.43 -6.09
C THR A 351 10.69 -0.49 -6.41
N SER A 352 10.87 0.56 -5.61
CA SER A 352 12.18 1.14 -5.37
C SER A 352 12.26 1.72 -3.95
N SER A 353 13.45 1.66 -3.37
CA SER A 353 13.75 2.20 -2.04
C SER A 353 15.21 2.64 -1.91
N LEU A 354 15.49 3.51 -0.95
CA LEU A 354 16.83 3.96 -0.60
C LEU A 354 17.00 3.96 0.92
N ARG A 355 18.18 3.56 1.41
CA ARG A 355 18.47 3.55 2.85
C ARG A 355 18.94 4.91 3.33
N LEU A 356 18.45 5.31 4.49
CA LEU A 356 18.76 6.58 5.13
C LEU A 356 19.85 6.44 6.21
N ASP A 357 20.03 5.25 6.79
CA ASP A 357 20.98 5.02 7.89
C ASP A 357 22.44 4.76 7.45
N GLY A 358 22.73 4.74 6.13
CA GLY A 358 24.09 4.55 5.62
C GLY A 358 24.20 4.68 4.09
N PRO A 359 25.44 4.68 3.54
CA PRO A 359 25.70 4.88 2.12
C PRO A 359 25.48 3.59 1.30
N PHE A 360 24.22 3.22 1.09
CA PHE A 360 23.82 2.10 0.23
C PHE A 360 23.27 2.62 -1.10
N ASP A 361 23.51 1.88 -2.19
CA ASP A 361 22.83 2.11 -3.47
C ASP A 361 21.31 1.93 -3.35
N PRO A 362 20.49 2.61 -4.18
CA PRO A 362 19.06 2.36 -4.25
C PRO A 362 18.76 0.92 -4.67
N GLU A 363 17.78 0.33 -4.02
CA GLU A 363 17.17 -0.92 -4.45
C GLU A 363 16.05 -0.58 -5.45
N VAL A 364 16.04 -1.25 -6.61
CA VAL A 364 15.17 -0.95 -7.76
C VAL A 364 14.74 -2.27 -8.39
N GLY A 365 13.44 -2.50 -8.49
CA GLY A 365 12.83 -3.81 -8.72
C GLY A 365 12.08 -4.30 -7.48
N PRO A 366 11.37 -5.44 -7.55
CA PRO A 366 10.50 -5.92 -6.48
C PRO A 366 11.25 -6.48 -5.26
N SER A 367 12.56 -6.72 -5.38
CA SER A 367 13.34 -7.51 -4.43
C SER A 367 14.28 -6.64 -3.60
N VAL A 368 14.16 -6.74 -2.28
CA VAL A 368 14.90 -5.98 -1.26
C VAL A 368 15.78 -6.95 -0.46
N MET A 369 17.04 -6.58 -0.31
CA MET A 369 18.08 -7.32 0.40
C MET A 369 18.61 -6.55 1.61
N SER A 370 18.60 -5.21 1.59
CA SER A 370 19.20 -4.40 2.67
C SER A 370 18.35 -4.37 3.95
N PHE A 371 17.02 -4.49 3.82
CA PHE A 371 16.03 -4.20 4.86
C PHE A 371 15.03 -5.35 5.01
N ASP A 372 15.35 -6.34 5.84
CA ASP A 372 14.58 -7.57 6.00
C ASP A 372 13.73 -7.60 7.29
N LEU A 373 12.44 -7.91 7.14
CA LEU A 373 11.41 -7.94 8.18
C LEU A 373 10.74 -9.33 8.35
N LYS A 374 11.40 -10.43 7.93
CA LYS A 374 10.91 -11.82 8.11
C LYS A 374 10.69 -12.19 9.58
N ASP A 375 11.49 -11.58 10.44
CA ASP A 375 11.35 -11.67 11.89
C ASP A 375 10.16 -10.82 12.34
N SER A 376 9.12 -11.46 12.86
CA SER A 376 7.89 -10.78 13.28
C SER A 376 8.13 -9.75 14.40
N SER A 377 9.19 -9.88 15.21
CA SER A 377 9.56 -8.84 16.18
C SER A 377 9.94 -7.54 15.48
N LYS A 378 10.85 -7.61 14.50
CA LYS A 378 11.31 -6.48 13.67
C LYS A 378 10.17 -5.83 12.89
N ALA A 379 9.27 -6.64 12.33
CA ALA A 379 8.07 -6.15 11.64
C ALA A 379 7.12 -5.42 12.61
N LYS A 380 6.95 -5.93 13.85
CA LYS A 380 6.15 -5.28 14.90
C LYS A 380 6.80 -4.03 15.50
N THR A 381 8.13 -3.89 15.44
CA THR A 381 8.88 -2.68 15.84
C THR A 381 9.23 -1.76 14.65
N THR A 382 8.59 -1.94 13.48
CA THR A 382 8.80 -1.05 12.34
C THR A 382 7.75 0.06 12.30
N THR A 383 8.23 1.28 12.49
CA THR A 383 7.49 2.54 12.41
C THR A 383 7.32 2.97 10.97
N ILE A 384 6.12 3.43 10.61
CA ILE A 384 5.82 3.98 9.29
C ILE A 384 5.64 5.49 9.43
N PHE A 385 6.41 6.26 8.67
CA PHE A 385 6.30 7.70 8.57
C PHE A 385 5.75 8.08 7.20
N VAL A 386 4.64 8.79 7.18
CA VAL A 386 3.99 9.30 5.96
C VAL A 386 4.47 10.74 5.72
N LYS A 387 4.84 11.05 4.48
CA LYS A 387 5.23 12.41 4.09
C LYS A 387 3.99 13.30 4.00
N GLU A 388 4.04 14.51 4.56
CA GLU A 388 2.84 15.34 4.69
C GLU A 388 2.23 15.79 3.35
N SER A 389 3.06 16.04 2.32
CA SER A 389 2.60 16.33 0.95
C SER A 389 1.84 15.15 0.36
N ALA A 390 2.47 13.97 0.39
CA ALA A 390 1.90 12.70 -0.07
C ALA A 390 0.55 12.37 0.60
N TRP A 391 0.40 12.71 1.88
CA TRP A 391 -0.87 12.55 2.61
C TRP A 391 -1.95 13.52 2.15
N LYS A 392 -1.62 14.79 1.91
CA LYS A 392 -2.57 15.80 1.41
C LYS A 392 -3.07 15.46 0.02
N GLU A 393 -2.16 15.15 -0.91
CA GLU A 393 -2.49 14.72 -2.27
C GLU A 393 -3.33 13.42 -2.28
N ALA A 394 -3.02 12.46 -1.40
CA ALA A 394 -3.83 11.26 -1.24
C ALA A 394 -5.23 11.55 -0.71
N ALA A 395 -5.37 12.49 0.23
CA ALA A 395 -6.68 12.90 0.77
C ALA A 395 -7.54 13.64 -0.28
N GLU A 396 -6.92 14.36 -1.22
CA GLU A 396 -7.59 14.96 -2.38
C GLU A 396 -8.05 13.89 -3.38
N ILE A 397 -7.17 12.97 -3.79
CA ILE A 397 -7.50 11.84 -4.67
C ILE A 397 -8.63 10.97 -4.08
N ALA A 398 -8.66 10.77 -2.76
CA ALA A 398 -9.71 10.00 -2.10
C ALA A 398 -11.10 10.65 -2.18
N GLN A 399 -11.18 11.98 -2.30
CA GLN A 399 -12.45 12.72 -2.38
C GLN A 399 -13.06 12.70 -3.78
N ASP A 400 -12.26 12.54 -4.84
CA ASP A 400 -12.79 12.34 -6.19
C ASP A 400 -13.20 10.88 -6.42
N ASN A 401 -14.51 10.63 -6.37
CA ASN A 401 -15.08 9.30 -6.67
C ASN A 401 -14.82 8.84 -8.12
N ASN A 402 -14.46 9.74 -9.04
CA ASN A 402 -14.16 9.42 -10.44
C ASN A 402 -12.65 9.21 -10.69
N ALA A 403 -11.80 9.33 -9.68
CA ALA A 403 -10.36 9.21 -9.83
C ALA A 403 -9.98 7.87 -10.46
N ALA A 404 -9.33 7.92 -11.64
CA ALA A 404 -8.92 6.77 -12.43
C ALA A 404 -7.38 6.58 -12.49
N SER A 405 -6.64 7.52 -11.90
CA SER A 405 -5.18 7.57 -11.85
C SER A 405 -4.69 8.27 -10.57
N ILE A 406 -3.37 8.23 -10.31
CA ILE A 406 -2.72 9.00 -9.25
C ILE A 406 -2.41 10.43 -9.72
N ALA A 407 -2.03 10.58 -10.99
CA ALA A 407 -1.79 11.86 -11.65
C ALA A 407 -2.36 11.86 -13.08
N SER A 408 -2.55 13.03 -13.67
CA SER A 408 -3.07 13.20 -15.03
C SER A 408 -2.03 12.97 -16.14
N TYR A 409 -0.73 12.96 -15.78
CA TYR A 409 0.40 12.76 -16.68
C TYR A 409 1.04 11.37 -16.51
N ASP A 410 1.87 10.96 -17.47
CA ASP A 410 2.65 9.71 -17.45
C ASP A 410 1.86 8.44 -17.09
N LEU A 411 0.60 8.33 -17.52
CA LEU A 411 -0.33 7.26 -17.12
C LEU A 411 0.29 5.85 -17.24
N ILE A 412 1.07 5.60 -18.30
CA ILE A 412 1.74 4.32 -18.54
C ILE A 412 2.83 3.98 -17.48
N TYR A 413 3.47 4.98 -16.86
CA TYR A 413 4.40 4.77 -15.74
C TYR A 413 3.69 4.45 -14.42
N GLN A 414 2.40 4.78 -14.32
CA GLN A 414 1.52 4.43 -13.20
C GLN A 414 0.99 2.98 -13.30
N LEU A 415 1.29 2.24 -14.37
CA LEU A 415 1.02 0.80 -14.48
C LEU A 415 2.00 -0.04 -13.67
N ARG A 416 1.47 -1.09 -13.03
CA ARG A 416 2.21 -2.04 -12.20
C ARG A 416 3.08 -2.98 -13.04
N GLN A 417 4.22 -3.44 -12.52
CA GLN A 417 5.12 -4.35 -13.22
C GLN A 417 4.57 -5.79 -13.17
N LEU A 418 3.73 -6.13 -14.16
CA LEU A 418 2.99 -7.39 -14.23
C LEU A 418 3.52 -8.28 -15.36
N ARG A 419 3.39 -9.60 -15.18
CA ARG A 419 3.79 -10.62 -16.18
C ARG A 419 2.63 -11.52 -16.65
N THR A 420 1.42 -11.33 -16.13
CA THR A 420 0.29 -12.24 -16.37
C THR A 420 -1.05 -11.52 -16.46
N ARG A 421 -2.09 -12.24 -16.89
CA ARG A 421 -3.52 -11.85 -16.83
C ARG A 421 -3.85 -10.55 -17.59
N PHE A 422 -3.24 -10.35 -18.74
CA PHE A 422 -3.51 -9.24 -19.65
C PHE A 422 -4.96 -9.22 -20.19
N HIS A 423 -5.70 -10.32 -20.02
CA HIS A 423 -7.14 -10.39 -20.29
C HIS A 423 -8.03 -9.82 -19.15
N GLN A 424 -7.46 -9.31 -18.05
CA GLN A 424 -8.18 -8.85 -16.86
C GLN A 424 -8.05 -7.33 -16.68
N GLN A 425 -9.15 -6.63 -16.43
CA GLN A 425 -9.16 -5.16 -16.30
C GLN A 425 -8.25 -4.66 -15.17
N SER A 426 -8.10 -5.41 -14.06
CA SER A 426 -7.24 -5.00 -12.93
C SER A 426 -5.75 -4.94 -13.26
N THR A 427 -5.32 -5.60 -14.35
CA THR A 427 -3.94 -5.50 -14.88
C THR A 427 -3.59 -4.08 -15.31
N TYR A 428 -4.59 -3.26 -15.65
CA TYR A 428 -4.44 -1.92 -16.20
C TYR A 428 -4.75 -0.80 -15.18
N PHE A 429 -4.92 -1.14 -13.90
CA PHE A 429 -5.10 -0.13 -12.87
C PHE A 429 -3.81 0.68 -12.66
N LEU A 430 -3.96 2.01 -12.73
CA LEU A 430 -2.88 3.01 -12.64
C LEU A 430 -2.45 3.23 -11.17
N CYS A 431 -2.06 2.14 -10.50
CA CYS A 431 -1.88 2.01 -9.05
C CYS A 431 -0.41 1.94 -8.62
N ARG A 432 0.49 2.58 -9.38
CA ARG A 432 1.91 2.68 -9.10
C ARG A 432 2.31 4.14 -8.89
N ALA A 433 2.80 4.45 -7.69
CA ALA A 433 3.18 5.80 -7.31
C ALA A 433 4.69 5.90 -7.11
N SER A 434 5.28 7.00 -7.59
CA SER A 434 6.63 7.46 -7.22
C SER A 434 6.53 8.62 -6.23
N ASN A 435 7.56 8.83 -5.41
CA ASN A 435 7.68 10.06 -4.63
C ASN A 435 8.20 11.21 -5.51
N GLU A 436 7.96 12.44 -5.09
CA GLU A 436 8.15 13.66 -5.88
C GLU A 436 9.61 13.88 -6.32
N THR A 437 10.58 13.32 -5.59
CA THR A 437 12.02 13.37 -5.92
C THR A 437 12.39 12.40 -7.04
N VAL A 438 11.62 11.33 -7.20
CA VAL A 438 11.83 10.26 -8.19
C VAL A 438 10.66 10.15 -9.18
N ASP A 439 9.86 11.20 -9.31
CA ASP A 439 8.73 11.27 -10.25
C ASP A 439 9.16 11.83 -11.62
N ASN A 440 10.27 11.31 -12.14
CA ASN A 440 10.82 11.65 -13.45
C ASN A 440 11.07 10.37 -14.25
N LEU A 441 10.89 10.42 -15.57
CA LEU A 441 11.05 9.28 -16.49
C LEU A 441 12.37 8.51 -16.28
N VAL A 442 13.46 9.21 -15.93
CA VAL A 442 14.79 8.57 -15.70
C VAL A 442 14.96 7.94 -14.31
N THR A 443 14.11 8.30 -13.33
CA THR A 443 14.17 7.81 -11.94
C THR A 443 13.05 6.85 -11.55
N ARG A 444 11.94 6.80 -12.31
CA ARG A 444 10.93 5.74 -12.14
C ARG A 444 11.47 4.40 -12.68
N PRO A 445 11.23 3.25 -12.01
CA PRO A 445 11.69 1.96 -12.53
C PRO A 445 10.93 1.56 -13.81
N TYR A 446 11.65 1.00 -14.79
CA TYR A 446 11.09 0.46 -16.02
C TYR A 446 10.20 -0.76 -15.77
N THR A 447 9.17 -0.88 -16.61
CA THR A 447 8.18 -1.97 -16.64
C THR A 447 8.07 -2.56 -18.05
N ILE A 448 7.29 -3.64 -18.22
CA ILE A 448 6.92 -4.15 -19.55
C ILE A 448 6.25 -3.09 -20.45
N TYR A 449 5.61 -2.07 -19.86
CA TYR A 449 4.89 -1.00 -20.57
C TYR A 449 5.77 0.23 -20.90
N THR A 450 6.92 0.37 -20.24
CA THR A 450 7.78 1.57 -20.34
C THR A 450 9.21 1.28 -20.80
N LEU A 451 9.61 0.01 -20.91
CA LEU A 451 10.92 -0.39 -21.47
C LEU A 451 11.13 0.10 -22.92
N ALA A 452 10.04 0.34 -23.66
CA ALA A 452 10.05 0.99 -24.96
C ALA A 452 10.80 2.33 -24.97
N GLU A 453 10.76 3.06 -23.85
CA GLU A 453 11.34 4.40 -23.66
C GLU A 453 12.77 4.36 -23.07
N TRP A 454 13.45 3.20 -23.04
CA TRP A 454 14.76 3.11 -22.40
C TRP A 454 15.89 3.68 -23.30
N ASP A 455 16.39 4.87 -22.97
CA ASP A 455 17.43 5.59 -23.74
C ASP A 455 18.74 4.80 -23.89
N ASN A 456 19.18 4.09 -22.84
CA ASN A 456 20.41 3.28 -22.87
C ASN A 456 20.21 1.90 -23.55
N GLY A 457 19.08 1.72 -24.25
CA GLY A 457 18.78 0.57 -25.06
C GLY A 457 19.38 0.63 -26.47
N ASN A 458 19.09 -0.39 -27.28
CA ASN A 458 19.30 -0.33 -28.73
C ASN A 458 17.92 -0.16 -29.36
N ASP A 459 17.78 0.82 -30.25
CA ASP A 459 16.51 1.16 -30.92
C ASP A 459 15.91 0.02 -31.73
N ASN A 460 16.77 -0.91 -32.14
CA ASN A 460 16.47 -2.04 -33.00
C ASN A 460 16.35 -3.37 -32.24
N ALA A 461 16.23 -3.33 -30.91
CA ALA A 461 16.15 -4.53 -30.09
C ALA A 461 14.70 -5.00 -29.89
N ASP A 462 14.46 -6.30 -30.07
CA ASP A 462 13.15 -6.96 -29.94
C ASP A 462 12.38 -6.59 -28.67
N TYR A 463 13.07 -6.36 -27.55
CA TYR A 463 12.43 -5.98 -26.29
C TYR A 463 11.75 -4.60 -26.35
N ARG A 464 12.23 -3.68 -27.21
CA ARG A 464 11.64 -2.35 -27.39
C ARG A 464 10.32 -2.47 -28.14
N THR A 465 10.30 -3.17 -29.27
CA THR A 465 9.10 -3.49 -30.06
C THR A 465 8.08 -4.33 -29.27
N ALA A 466 8.54 -5.31 -28.50
CA ALA A 466 7.68 -6.06 -27.58
C ALA A 466 7.08 -5.20 -26.46
N SER A 467 7.82 -4.20 -25.96
CA SER A 467 7.29 -3.23 -24.99
C SER A 467 6.29 -2.25 -25.62
N LYS A 468 6.52 -1.80 -26.87
CA LYS A 468 5.52 -1.02 -27.65
C LYS A 468 4.18 -1.76 -27.77
N LEU A 469 4.19 -3.09 -27.93
CA LEU A 469 2.95 -3.89 -27.95
C LEU A 469 2.23 -3.81 -26.60
N PHE A 470 2.93 -3.98 -25.47
CA PHE A 470 2.33 -3.82 -24.14
C PHE A 470 1.80 -2.40 -23.90
N GLN A 471 2.55 -1.38 -24.29
CA GLN A 471 2.17 0.03 -24.22
C GLN A 471 0.89 0.28 -25.02
N THR A 472 0.80 -0.20 -26.27
CA THR A 472 -0.41 -0.10 -27.11
C THR A 472 -1.60 -0.81 -26.50
N VAL A 473 -1.41 -2.07 -26.05
CA VAL A 473 -2.44 -2.87 -25.38
C VAL A 473 -2.96 -2.16 -24.14
N ALA A 474 -2.10 -1.51 -23.36
CA ALA A 474 -2.50 -0.75 -22.19
C ALA A 474 -3.24 0.55 -22.54
N ILE A 475 -2.73 1.34 -23.49
CA ILE A 475 -3.39 2.57 -23.98
C ILE A 475 -4.82 2.26 -24.43
N ASN A 476 -5.01 1.19 -25.21
CA ASN A 476 -6.32 0.81 -25.74
C ASN A 476 -7.31 0.42 -24.62
N VAL A 477 -6.87 -0.34 -23.61
CA VAL A 477 -7.71 -0.70 -22.45
C VAL A 477 -8.01 0.51 -21.56
N ILE A 478 -7.02 1.37 -21.28
CA ILE A 478 -7.18 2.59 -20.45
C ILE A 478 -8.11 3.58 -21.14
N GLY A 479 -8.00 3.75 -22.46
CA GLY A 479 -8.84 4.62 -23.29
C GLY A 479 -10.25 4.08 -23.56
N GLY A 480 -10.67 2.99 -22.91
CA GLY A 480 -12.03 2.45 -23.03
C GLY A 480 -12.33 1.70 -24.34
N ASN A 481 -11.33 1.46 -25.18
CA ASN A 481 -11.45 0.69 -26.42
C ASN A 481 -10.53 -0.55 -26.38
N PRO A 482 -10.88 -1.62 -25.62
CA PRO A 482 -10.01 -2.77 -25.35
C PRO A 482 -9.89 -3.72 -26.57
N ARG A 483 -9.44 -3.19 -27.70
CA ARG A 483 -9.20 -3.88 -28.98
C ARG A 483 -7.72 -3.81 -29.35
N LEU A 484 -7.26 -4.81 -30.07
CA LEU A 484 -5.92 -4.89 -30.64
C LEU A 484 -6.07 -5.09 -32.15
N GLU A 485 -5.60 -4.13 -32.94
CA GLU A 485 -5.75 -4.13 -34.41
C GLU A 485 -4.65 -4.99 -35.08
N LYS A 486 -5.03 -5.74 -36.12
CA LYS A 486 -4.18 -6.64 -36.92
C LYS A 486 -3.04 -5.87 -37.56
N CYS A 487 -3.32 -4.67 -38.07
CA CYS A 487 -2.33 -3.77 -38.67
C CYS A 487 -1.25 -3.31 -37.68
N THR A 488 -1.58 -3.12 -36.40
CA THR A 488 -0.58 -2.79 -35.37
C THR A 488 0.38 -3.95 -35.13
N ILE A 489 -0.11 -5.18 -35.10
CA ILE A 489 0.72 -6.38 -34.99
C ILE A 489 1.60 -6.54 -36.23
N SER A 490 1.07 -6.38 -37.45
CA SER A 490 1.87 -6.42 -38.68
C SER A 490 2.94 -5.33 -38.70
N SER A 491 2.61 -4.10 -38.31
CA SER A 491 3.55 -2.97 -38.25
C SER A 491 4.68 -3.24 -37.27
N LEU A 492 4.36 -3.63 -36.03
CA LEU A 492 5.38 -3.93 -35.02
C LEU A 492 6.21 -5.17 -35.41
N CYS A 493 5.61 -6.21 -36.00
CA CYS A 493 6.35 -7.36 -36.50
C CYS A 493 7.36 -6.96 -37.59
N SER A 494 7.06 -5.96 -38.42
CA SER A 494 7.98 -5.43 -39.43
C SER A 494 9.14 -4.60 -38.88
N GLU A 495 9.10 -4.18 -37.60
CA GLU A 495 10.27 -3.57 -36.93
C GLU A 495 11.32 -4.61 -36.51
N LEU A 496 10.94 -5.89 -36.40
CA LEU A 496 11.82 -6.96 -35.93
C LEU A 496 12.81 -7.38 -37.03
N LYS A 497 14.07 -6.95 -36.91
CA LYS A 497 15.11 -7.14 -37.93
C LYS A 497 15.61 -8.58 -38.11
N VAL A 498 15.24 -9.50 -37.20
CA VAL A 498 15.69 -10.89 -37.22
C VAL A 498 14.44 -11.77 -37.17
N GLU A 499 14.13 -12.41 -38.29
CA GLU A 499 13.12 -13.47 -38.32
C GLU A 499 13.56 -14.66 -37.46
N GLY A 500 12.61 -15.34 -36.84
CA GLY A 500 12.87 -16.54 -36.03
C GLY A 500 13.35 -16.29 -34.60
N THR A 501 13.37 -15.04 -34.11
CA THR A 501 13.55 -14.81 -32.65
C THR A 501 12.31 -15.28 -31.88
N ALA A 502 12.48 -15.53 -30.58
CA ALA A 502 11.36 -15.87 -29.70
C ALA A 502 10.29 -14.77 -29.64
N VAL A 503 10.66 -13.50 -29.82
CA VAL A 503 9.71 -12.39 -29.94
C VAL A 503 8.98 -12.46 -31.28
N HIS A 504 9.70 -12.60 -32.39
CA HIS A 504 9.11 -12.73 -33.72
C HIS A 504 8.06 -13.87 -33.79
N HIS A 505 8.39 -15.05 -33.26
CA HIS A 505 7.45 -16.17 -33.21
C HIS A 505 6.20 -15.89 -32.35
N ILE A 506 6.31 -15.11 -31.26
CA ILE A 506 5.15 -14.70 -30.48
C ILE A 506 4.28 -13.69 -31.26
N PHE A 507 4.88 -12.77 -32.02
CA PHE A 507 4.12 -11.85 -32.88
C PHE A 507 3.40 -12.59 -34.02
N GLN A 508 4.02 -13.62 -34.60
CA GLN A 508 3.37 -14.54 -35.54
C GLN A 508 2.20 -15.31 -34.87
N SER A 509 2.41 -15.83 -33.65
CA SER A 509 1.42 -16.56 -32.83
C SER A 509 0.25 -15.68 -32.34
N ILE A 510 0.43 -14.36 -32.30
CA ILE A 510 -0.65 -13.38 -32.11
C ILE A 510 -1.36 -13.07 -33.44
N SER A 511 -0.60 -12.95 -34.54
CA SER A 511 -1.15 -12.67 -35.88
C SER A 511 -2.12 -13.75 -36.38
N THR A 512 -1.92 -15.01 -36.00
CA THR A 512 -2.81 -16.13 -36.34
C THR A 512 -4.09 -16.21 -35.49
N GLN A 513 -4.26 -15.37 -34.47
CA GLN A 513 -5.49 -15.32 -33.66
C GLN A 513 -6.59 -14.47 -34.30
N PHE A 514 -6.25 -13.69 -35.33
CA PHE A 514 -7.19 -12.94 -36.13
C PHE A 514 -7.75 -13.84 -37.24
N SER A 515 -9.05 -14.13 -37.20
CA SER A 515 -9.77 -14.70 -38.35
C SER A 515 -9.58 -13.82 -39.60
N ASP A 516 -9.71 -14.40 -40.78
CA ASP A 516 -9.36 -13.75 -42.05
C ASP A 516 -10.07 -12.39 -42.23
N ASP A 517 -11.39 -12.36 -42.02
CA ASP A 517 -12.23 -11.16 -42.12
C ASP A 517 -12.13 -10.19 -40.93
N THR A 518 -11.42 -10.54 -39.84
CA THR A 518 -11.36 -9.71 -38.63
C THR A 518 -10.17 -8.75 -38.64
N THR A 519 -10.43 -7.45 -38.49
CA THR A 519 -9.38 -6.42 -38.37
C THR A 519 -8.84 -6.27 -36.96
N PHE A 520 -9.60 -6.67 -35.93
CA PHE A 520 -9.22 -6.56 -34.52
C PHE A 520 -9.60 -7.81 -33.72
N ILE A 521 -8.92 -8.00 -32.59
CA ILE A 521 -9.34 -8.92 -31.52
C ILE A 521 -9.53 -8.14 -30.21
N THR A 522 -10.46 -8.59 -29.36
CA THR A 522 -10.64 -8.03 -28.02
C THR A 522 -9.45 -8.40 -27.13
N ILE A 523 -9.05 -7.48 -26.25
CA ILE A 523 -7.96 -7.69 -25.26
C ILE A 523 -8.52 -8.34 -23.98
N ILE A 524 -9.55 -7.72 -23.39
CA ILE A 524 -10.18 -8.20 -22.16
C ILE A 524 -11.00 -9.48 -22.44
N GLY A 525 -10.93 -10.45 -21.54
CA GLY A 525 -11.50 -11.79 -21.70
C GLY A 525 -10.72 -12.73 -22.65
N ASN A 526 -9.79 -12.22 -23.47
CA ASN A 526 -9.07 -13.02 -24.46
C ASN A 526 -7.91 -13.82 -23.83
N ASN A 527 -8.22 -15.04 -23.41
CA ASN A 527 -7.25 -15.96 -22.81
C ASN A 527 -6.09 -16.35 -23.74
N SER A 528 -6.30 -16.40 -25.06
CA SER A 528 -5.29 -16.81 -26.05
C SER A 528 -4.22 -15.72 -26.24
N LEU A 529 -4.64 -14.48 -26.48
CA LEU A 529 -3.74 -13.32 -26.55
C LEU A 529 -2.96 -13.17 -25.24
N ASN A 530 -3.64 -13.36 -24.10
CA ASN A 530 -3.02 -13.36 -22.79
C ASN A 530 -1.99 -14.50 -22.57
N HIS A 531 -2.11 -15.64 -23.24
CA HIS A 531 -1.10 -16.71 -23.17
C HIS A 531 0.19 -16.29 -23.90
N GLU A 532 0.06 -15.67 -25.08
CA GLU A 532 1.20 -15.14 -25.83
C GLU A 532 1.85 -13.93 -25.13
N LEU A 533 1.05 -12.98 -24.62
CA LEU A 533 1.57 -11.86 -23.82
C LEU A 533 2.26 -12.33 -22.53
N GLN A 534 1.85 -13.45 -21.93
CA GLN A 534 2.59 -14.05 -20.80
C GLN A 534 3.98 -14.57 -21.21
N LYS A 535 4.11 -15.21 -22.36
CA LYS A 535 5.44 -15.60 -22.90
C LYS A 535 6.30 -14.35 -23.11
N LEU A 536 5.72 -13.32 -23.75
CA LEU A 536 6.41 -12.08 -24.09
C LEU A 536 6.91 -11.33 -22.84
N ALA A 537 6.06 -11.18 -21.81
CA ALA A 537 6.43 -10.48 -20.58
C ALA A 537 7.58 -11.17 -19.82
N ASN A 538 7.69 -12.50 -19.92
CA ASN A 538 8.82 -13.24 -19.34
C ASN A 538 10.13 -13.02 -20.12
N LEU A 539 10.08 -12.90 -21.45
CA LEU A 539 11.25 -12.56 -22.27
C LEU A 539 11.81 -11.15 -21.97
N LEU A 540 10.96 -10.21 -21.53
CA LEU A 540 11.38 -8.85 -21.19
C LEU A 540 12.12 -8.74 -19.85
N ALA A 541 11.98 -9.71 -18.94
CA ALA A 541 12.50 -9.60 -17.57
C ALA A 541 14.02 -9.33 -17.46
N PRO A 542 14.92 -9.93 -18.27
CA PRO A 542 16.34 -9.61 -18.24
C PRO A 542 16.64 -8.18 -18.72
N ALA A 543 15.93 -7.70 -19.75
CA ALA A 543 16.10 -6.36 -20.28
C ALA A 543 15.64 -5.29 -19.27
N ILE A 544 14.50 -5.51 -18.60
CA ILE A 544 14.01 -4.66 -17.50
C ILE A 544 15.01 -4.65 -16.34
N THR A 545 15.57 -5.81 -15.99
CA THR A 545 16.59 -5.92 -14.92
C THR A 545 17.85 -5.12 -15.26
N LYS A 546 18.28 -5.12 -16.52
CA LYS A 546 19.40 -4.30 -17.02
C LYS A 546 19.06 -2.81 -17.01
N ALA A 547 17.89 -2.42 -17.53
CA ALA A 547 17.43 -1.03 -17.57
C ALA A 547 17.37 -0.41 -16.16
N ASN A 548 16.83 -1.15 -15.19
CA ASN A 548 16.72 -0.72 -13.81
C ASN A 548 18.05 -0.56 -13.06
N GLN A 549 19.20 -1.02 -13.60
CA GLN A 549 20.51 -0.61 -13.05
C GLN A 549 20.85 0.84 -13.38
N SER A 550 20.43 1.37 -14.53
CA SER A 550 20.63 2.80 -14.87
C SER A 550 19.77 3.72 -14.00
N VAL A 551 18.56 3.28 -13.64
CA VAL A 551 17.64 3.99 -12.73
C VAL A 551 18.26 4.20 -11.34
N LYS A 552 19.02 3.24 -10.80
CA LYS A 552 19.71 3.40 -9.50
C LYS A 552 20.61 4.65 -9.46
N GLN A 553 21.40 4.86 -10.50
CA GLN A 553 22.33 5.98 -10.57
C GLN A 553 21.58 7.31 -10.76
N ALA A 554 20.49 7.32 -11.55
CA ALA A 554 19.62 8.48 -11.66
C ALA A 554 18.94 8.84 -10.32
N VAL A 555 18.50 7.84 -9.53
CA VAL A 555 17.90 8.05 -8.21
C VAL A 555 18.91 8.65 -7.22
N LEU A 556 20.16 8.18 -7.19
CA LEU A 556 21.22 8.81 -6.39
C LEU A 556 21.45 10.27 -6.80
N GLN A 557 21.54 10.55 -8.10
CA GLN A 557 21.72 11.90 -8.62
C GLN A 557 20.53 12.83 -8.33
N ALA A 558 19.31 12.30 -8.20
CA ALA A 558 18.13 13.09 -7.87
C ALA A 558 18.11 13.55 -6.39
N TYR A 559 18.65 12.75 -5.47
CA TYR A 559 18.81 13.11 -4.06
C TYR A 559 20.10 13.92 -3.76
N ALA A 560 21.04 13.99 -4.70
CA ALA A 560 22.31 14.70 -4.57
C ALA A 560 22.29 16.13 -5.16
N ARG A 561 21.10 16.67 -5.44
CA ARG A 561 20.85 18.02 -5.97
C ARG A 561 20.13 18.88 -4.94
#